data_AF-A0A6J6YMB2-F1
#
_entry.id   AF-A0A6J6YMB2-F1
#
_cell.length_a   1.000
_cell.length_b   1.000
_cell.length_c   1.000
_cell.angle_alpha   90.00
_cell.angle_beta   90.00
_cell.angle_gamma   90.00
#
_symmetry.space_group_name_H-M   'P 1'
#
loop_
_entity.id
_entity.type
_entity.pdbx_description
1 polymer ?
#
loop_
_entity_poly.entity_id
_entity_poly.type
_entity_poly.pdbx_seq_one_letter_code
_entity_poly.pdbx_strand_id
1 'polypeptide(L)' 'MNLSRFLGLVAEFRNDAQLVIVSHQKRTMEAADCLYGVSMQSGGSSKVVSEKVSS' A
#
# COMPACT_ATOMS: atom_id res chain seq x y z
N MET A 1 -10.44 -15.59 -1.64
CA MET A 1 -11.62 -15.07 -2.35
C MET A 1 -11.85 -13.58 -2.11
N ASN A 2 -11.90 -13.10 -0.86
CA ASN A 2 -12.18 -11.67 -0.60
C ASN A 2 -11.05 -10.72 -1.04
N LEU A 3 -9.80 -11.15 -0.91
CA LEU A 3 -8.64 -10.34 -1.30
C LEU A 3 -8.59 -10.06 -2.81
N SER A 4 -8.89 -11.04 -3.67
CA SER A 4 -8.89 -10.84 -5.12
C SER A 4 -10.00 -9.90 -5.55
N ARG A 5 -11.18 -9.95 -4.91
CA ARG A 5 -12.28 -9.02 -5.17
C ARG A 5 -11.91 -7.59 -4.76
N PHE A 6 -11.28 -7.43 -3.59
CA PHE A 6 -10.77 -6.14 -3.13
C PHE A 6 -9.72 -5.57 -4.10
N LEU A 7 -8.74 -6.37 -4.50
CA LEU A 7 -7.71 -5.93 -5.45
C LEU A 7 -8.30 -5.54 -6.81
N GLY A 8 -9.35 -6.24 -7.26
CA GLY A 8 -10.08 -5.87 -8.47
C GLY A 8 -10.71 -4.48 -8.38
N LEU A 9 -11.36 -4.16 -7.24
CA LEU A 9 -11.91 -2.82 -7.00
C LEU A 9 -10.82 -1.76 -6.95
N VAL A 10 -9.72 -2.01 -6.23
CA VAL A 10 -8.59 -1.06 -6.18
C VAL A 10 -8.04 -0.79 -7.58
N ALA A 11 -7.95 -1.80 -8.43
CA ALA A 11 -7.50 -1.66 -9.82
C ALA A 11 -8.46 -0.88 -10.72
N GLU A 12 -9.76 -0.92 -10.44
CA GLU A 12 -10.77 -0.12 -11.15
C GLU A 12 -10.68 1.35 -10.72
N PHE A 13 -10.77 1.60 -9.41
CA PHE A 13 -10.83 2.95 -8.83
C PHE A 13 -9.54 3.77 -8.98
N ARG A 14 -8.37 3.12 -9.10
CA ARG A 14 -7.09 3.83 -9.27
C ARG A 14 -7.00 4.66 -10.56
N ASN A 15 -7.85 4.39 -11.55
CA ASN A 15 -7.91 5.19 -12.78
C ASN A 15 -8.68 6.50 -12.58
N ASP A 16 -9.56 6.54 -11.57
CA ASP A 16 -10.46 7.66 -11.32
C ASP A 16 -10.02 8.51 -10.12
N ALA A 17 -9.25 7.93 -9.18
CA ALA A 17 -8.81 8.60 -7.97
C ALA A 17 -7.45 8.12 -7.45
N GLN A 18 -6.76 8.99 -6.71
CA GLN A 18 -5.59 8.60 -5.93
C GLN A 18 -6.03 7.83 -4.67
N LEU A 19 -5.54 6.60 -4.53
CA LEU A 19 -5.87 5.72 -3.41
C LEU A 19 -4.72 5.68 -2.40
N VAL A 20 -5.03 5.90 -1.12
CA VAL A 20 -4.10 5.66 0.00
C VAL A 20 -4.64 4.50 0.82
N ILE A 21 -3.88 3.40 0.84
CA ILE A 21 -4.29 2.15 1.48
C ILE A 21 -3.28 1.78 2.56
N VAL A 22 -3.75 1.61 3.80
CA VAL A 22 -2.93 1.13 4.92
C VAL A 22 -3.21 -0.36 5.10
N SER A 23 -2.18 -1.20 4.91
CA SER A 23 -2.34 -2.65 5.00
C SER A 23 -1.04 -3.35 5.39
N HIS A 24 -1.16 -4.48 6.09
CA HIS A 24 -0.08 -5.46 6.27
C HIS A 24 -0.22 -6.65 5.30
N GLN A 25 -1.22 -6.65 4.41
CA GLN A 25 -1.46 -7.77 3.52
C GLN A 25 -0.50 -7.75 2.33
N LYS A 26 0.34 -8.77 2.20
CA LYS A 26 1.43 -8.81 1.22
C LYS A 26 0.97 -8.55 -0.22
N ARG A 27 -0.08 -9.22 -0.68
CA ARG A 27 -0.60 -9.03 -2.05
C ARG A 27 -1.23 -7.66 -2.29
N THR A 28 -1.71 -6.98 -1.23
CA THR A 28 -2.17 -5.58 -1.33
C THR A 28 -0.99 -4.64 -1.51
N MET A 29 0.10 -4.88 -0.77
CA MET A 29 1.33 -4.12 -0.92
C MET A 29 1.96 -4.33 -2.30
N GLU A 30 2.00 -5.58 -2.80
CA GLU A 30 2.54 -5.91 -4.13
C GLU A 30 1.75 -5.24 -5.28
N ALA A 31 0.47 -4.91 -5.08
CA ALA A 31 -0.36 -4.28 -6.10
C ALA A 31 -0.26 -2.74 -6.13
N ALA A 32 0.46 -2.12 -5.20
CA ALA A 32 0.60 -0.67 -5.09
C ALA A 32 1.73 -0.12 -5.97
N ASP A 33 1.55 1.10 -6.49
CA ASP A 33 2.59 1.80 -7.27
C ASP A 33 3.75 2.28 -6.39
N CYS A 34 3.44 2.62 -5.14
CA CYS A 34 4.38 3.11 -4.16
C CYS A 34 4.08 2.47 -2.80
N LEU A 35 5.12 2.10 -2.07
CA LEU A 35 5.05 1.58 -0.72
C LEU A 35 5.68 2.57 0.26
N TYR A 36 4.94 2.90 1.31
CA TYR A 36 5.42 3.71 2.43
C TYR A 36 5.45 2.84 3.69
N GLY A 37 6.63 2.29 3.98
CA GLY A 37 6.89 1.54 5.20
C GLY A 37 7.07 2.48 6.38
N VAL A 38 6.34 2.23 7.47
CA VAL A 38 6.48 2.98 8.72
C VAL A 38 7.09 2.07 9.78
N SER A 39 8.21 2.48 10.35
CA SER A 39 8.84 1.79 11.48
C SER A 39 8.85 2.67 12.71
N MET A 40 8.53 2.07 13.86
CA MET A 40 8.57 2.74 15.16
C MET A 40 9.96 2.61 15.76
N GLN A 41 10.61 3.73 16.07
CA GLN A 41 11.83 3.72 16.87
C GLN A 41 11.47 3.76 18.36
N SER A 42 12.35 3.25 19.22
CA SER A 42 12.18 3.19 20.67
C SER A 42 11.99 4.57 21.35
N GLY A 43 12.16 5.68 20.62
CA GLY A 43 11.94 7.05 21.08
C GLY A 43 10.58 7.66 20.72
N GLY A 44 9.61 6.86 20.23
CA GLY A 44 8.23 7.31 20.00
C GLY A 44 7.97 8.08 18.70
N SER A 45 9.02 8.41 17.93
CA SER A 45 8.86 8.93 16.57
C SER A 45 8.87 7.79 15.54
N SER A 46 7.94 7.89 14.58
CA SER A 46 7.88 6.98 13.44
C SER A 46 8.85 7.44 12.34
N LYS A 47 9.61 6.51 11.77
CA LYS A 47 10.42 6.73 10.56
C LYS A 47 9.68 6.17 9.36
N VAL A 48 9.62 6.94 8.27
CA VAL A 48 9.03 6.51 7.00
C VAL A 48 10.13 6.13 6.02
N VAL A 49 9.93 5.01 5.34
CA VAL A 49 10.74 4.55 4.19
C VAL A 49 9.81 4.46 2.99
N SER A 50 10.19 5.04 1.87
CA SER A 50 9.42 5.00 0.63
C SER A 50 10.13 4.16 -0.42
N GLU A 51 9.38 3.30 -1.09
CA GLU A 51 9.81 2.54 -2.26
C GLU A 51 8.81 2.77 -3.39
N LYS A 52 9.29 3.07 -4.59
CA LYS A 52 8.45 3.10 -5.78
C LYS A 52 8.58 1.76 -6.46
N VAL A 53 7.48 1.03 -6.57
CA VAL A 53 7.45 -0.25 -7.26
C VAL A 53 7.38 0.09 -8.75
N SER A 54 8.54 0.30 -9.38
CA SER A 54 8.61 0.53 -10.82
C SER A 54 8.30 -0.78 -11.54
N SER A 55 7.18 -0.80 -12.26
CA SER A 55 6.89 -1.83 -13.27
C SER A 55 7.95 -1.87 -14.37
#